data_AF-A0A1Q6YXB5-F1
#
_entry.id   AF-A0A1Q6YXB5-F1
#
_cell.length_a   1.000
_cell.length_b   1.000
_cell.length_c   1.000
_cell.angle_alpha   90.00
_cell.angle_beta   90.00
_cell.angle_gamma   90.00
#
_symmetry.space_group_name_H-M   'P 1'
#
loop_
_entity.id
_entity.type
_entity.pdbx_description
1 polymer ?
#
loop_
_entity_poly.entity_id
_entity_poly.type
_entity_poly.pdbx_seq_one_letter_code
_entity_poly.pdbx_strand_id
1 'polypeptide(L)'
;MFAEELRAQLAEHGITELEEVALREALEARCETYTLIKLAPWPARRWKCKYRLMMGDKMYDAQSAAEAYAMGLVGILGNHAEQRQR
;
A
#
# COMPACT_ATOMS: atom_id res chain seq x y z
N MET A 1 -3.09 -13.22 3.47
CA MET A 1 -3.05 -12.92 4.91
C MET A 1 -2.19 -11.68 5.03
N PHE A 2 -2.74 -10.59 5.56
CA PHE A 2 -1.97 -9.38 5.81
C PHE A 2 -0.91 -9.67 6.88
N ALA A 3 0.31 -9.13 6.72
CA ALA A 3 1.31 -9.17 7.78
C ALA A 3 0.76 -8.44 9.03
N GLU A 4 0.97 -9.01 10.21
CA GLU A 4 0.48 -8.43 11.47
C GLU A 4 1.10 -7.06 11.74
N GLU A 5 2.36 -6.86 11.33
CA GLU A 5 3.06 -5.58 11.41
C GLU A 5 2.36 -4.50 10.57
N LEU A 6 1.86 -4.85 9.38
CA LEU A 6 1.16 -3.92 8.50
C LEU A 6 -0.20 -3.53 9.07
N ARG A 7 -0.90 -4.47 9.73
CA ARG A 7 -2.16 -4.17 10.44
C ARG A 7 -1.92 -3.23 11.61
N ALA A 8 -0.87 -3.47 12.40
CA ALA A 8 -0.53 -2.64 13.55
C ALA A 8 -0.24 -1.19 13.12
N GLN A 9 0.57 -1.00 12.07
CA GLN A 9 0.89 0.33 11.55
C GLN A 9 -0.35 1.08 11.03
N LEU A 10 -1.27 0.39 10.35
CA LEU A 10 -2.54 1.00 9.93
C LEU A 10 -3.43 1.37 11.11
N ALA A 11 -3.49 0.52 12.14
CA ALA A 11 -4.27 0.76 13.34
C ALA A 11 -3.75 1.97 14.14
N GLU A 12 -2.44 2.20 14.19
CA GLU A 12 -1.82 3.41 14.77
C GLU A 12 -2.32 4.71 14.11
N HIS A 13 -2.72 4.63 12.84
CA HIS A 13 -3.30 5.74 12.09
C HIS A 13 -4.84 5.73 12.05
N GLY A 14 -5.48 4.88 12.85
CA GLY A 14 -6.95 4.77 12.94
C GLY A 14 -7.61 4.05 11.77
N ILE A 15 -6.85 3.34 10.94
CA ILE A 15 -7.37 2.57 9.80
C ILE A 15 -7.58 1.12 10.24
N THR A 16 -8.84 0.75 10.48
CA THR A 16 -9.25 -0.59 10.93
C THR A 16 -10.01 -1.38 9.86
N GLU A 17 -10.55 -0.69 8.85
CA GLU A 17 -11.18 -1.31 7.68
C GLU A 17 -10.10 -1.73 6.67
N LEU A 18 -9.85 -3.04 6.59
CA LEU A 18 -8.77 -3.62 5.79
C LEU A 18 -9.26 -4.29 4.50
N GLU A 19 -10.52 -4.03 4.13
CA GLU A 19 -11.09 -4.46 2.87
C GLU A 19 -10.53 -3.64 1.71
N GLU A 20 -10.43 -4.25 0.54
CA GLU A 20 -9.78 -3.66 -0.63
C GLU A 20 -10.33 -2.26 -1.00
N VAL A 21 -11.66 -2.12 -1.00
CA VAL A 21 -12.33 -0.87 -1.38
C VAL A 21 -12.04 0.24 -0.36
N ALA A 22 -12.16 -0.05 0.94
CA ALA A 22 -11.89 0.92 2.00
C ALA A 22 -10.43 1.40 1.96
N LEU A 23 -9.48 0.48 1.75
CA LEU A 23 -8.07 0.82 1.63
C LEU A 23 -7.77 1.65 0.37
N ARG A 24 -8.41 1.32 -0.76
CA ARG A 24 -8.28 2.11 -2.00
C ARG A 24 -8.78 3.54 -1.80
N GLU A 25 -9.97 3.71 -1.23
CA GLU A 25 -10.55 5.03 -0.99
C GLU A 25 -9.74 5.85 0.01
N ALA A 26 -9.26 5.22 1.09
CA ALA A 26 -8.38 5.87 2.05
C ALA A 26 -7.06 6.32 1.41
N LEU A 27 -6.52 5.54 0.47
CA LEU A 27 -5.32 5.90 -0.31
C LEU A 27 -5.60 7.06 -1.26
N GLU A 28 -6.68 7.00 -2.03
CA GLU A 28 -7.11 8.03 -2.98
C GLU A 28 -7.37 9.38 -2.30
N ALA A 29 -7.85 9.38 -1.05
CA ALA A 29 -8.02 10.60 -0.26
C ALA A 29 -6.70 11.31 0.11
N ARG A 30 -5.54 10.64 -0.04
CA ARG A 30 -4.22 11.13 0.39
C ARG A 30 -3.17 11.14 -0.70
N CYS A 31 -3.38 10.37 -1.77
CA CYS A 31 -2.46 10.23 -2.89
C CYS A 31 -3.08 10.82 -4.15
N GLU A 32 -2.39 11.75 -4.80
CA GLU A 32 -2.86 12.35 -6.04
C GLU A 32 -2.81 11.36 -7.22
N THR A 33 -1.82 10.45 -7.26
CA THR A 33 -1.68 9.49 -8.35
C THR A 33 -1.01 8.21 -7.89
N TYR A 34 -1.58 7.08 -8.28
CA TYR A 34 -0.96 5.77 -8.15
C TYR A 34 -1.24 4.92 -9.40
N THR A 35 -0.43 3.89 -9.61
CA THR A 35 -0.70 2.86 -10.62
C THR A 35 -0.63 1.48 -9.97
N LEU A 36 -1.76 0.77 -9.94
CA LEU A 36 -1.79 -0.63 -9.54
C LEU A 36 -1.55 -1.52 -10.76
N ILE A 37 -0.52 -2.35 -10.70
CA ILE A 37 -0.14 -3.28 -11.76
C ILE A 37 -0.41 -4.69 -11.27
N LYS A 38 -1.38 -5.38 -11.89
CA LYS A 38 -1.55 -6.82 -11.73
C LYS A 38 -0.58 -7.54 -12.66
N LEU A 39 0.31 -8.33 -12.08
CA LEU A 39 1.37 -8.99 -12.83
C LEU A 39 0.85 -10.21 -13.59
N ALA A 40 1.35 -10.40 -14.80
CA ALA A 40 1.23 -11.67 -15.49
C ALA A 40 1.96 -12.78 -14.70
N PRO A 41 1.66 -14.08 -14.95
CA PRO A 41 2.24 -15.17 -14.15
C PRO A 41 3.76 -15.26 -14.17
N TRP A 42 4.42 -14.94 -15.30
CA TRP A 42 5.89 -15.01 -15.38
C TRP A 42 6.58 -13.90 -14.55
N PRO A 43 6.21 -12.61 -14.69
CA PRO A 43 6.73 -11.56 -13.80
C PRO A 43 6.42 -11.85 -12.33
N ALA A 44 5.22 -12.35 -12.02
CA ALA A 44 4.82 -12.64 -10.66
C ALA A 44 5.73 -13.68 -9.99
N ARG A 45 6.11 -14.74 -10.72
CA ARG A 45 7.09 -15.73 -10.26
C ARG A 45 8.49 -15.13 -10.09
N ARG A 46 8.92 -14.30 -11.05
CA ARG A 46 10.25 -13.66 -11.02
C ARG A 46 10.42 -12.73 -9.81
N TRP A 47 9.41 -11.91 -9.53
CA TRP A 47 9.44 -10.91 -8.47
C TRP A 47 8.85 -11.39 -7.15
N LYS A 48 8.28 -12.60 -7.12
CA LYS A 48 7.66 -13.20 -5.94
C LYS A 48 6.50 -12.38 -5.37
N CYS A 49 5.81 -11.60 -6.21
CA CYS A 49 4.62 -10.82 -5.88
C CYS A 49 3.58 -10.95 -7.00
N LYS A 50 2.32 -10.61 -6.73
CA LYS A 50 1.25 -10.66 -7.76
C LYS A 50 0.81 -9.28 -8.21
N TYR A 51 1.02 -8.29 -7.36
CA TYR A 51 0.63 -6.91 -7.55
C TYR A 51 1.82 -6.01 -7.26
N ARG A 52 1.91 -4.90 -7.99
CA ARG A 52 2.81 -3.80 -7.65
C ARG A 52 2.03 -2.51 -7.62
N LEU A 53 2.24 -1.70 -6.60
CA LEU A 53 1.69 -0.35 -6.52
C LEU A 53 2.81 0.66 -6.73
N MET A 54 2.67 1.48 -7.75
CA MET A 54 3.57 2.59 -8.03
C MET A 54 2.99 3.89 -7.48
N MET A 55 3.77 4.63 -6.70
CA MET A 55 3.41 5.94 -6.17
C MET A 55 4.63 6.85 -6.18
N GLY A 56 4.65 7.81 -7.11
CA GLY A 56 5.84 8.63 -7.37
C GLY A 56 7.02 7.76 -7.81
N ASP A 57 8.14 7.87 -7.08
CA ASP A 57 9.36 7.08 -7.28
C ASP A 57 9.37 5.75 -6.49
N LYS A 58 8.33 5.49 -5.69
CA LYS A 58 8.23 4.28 -4.86
C LYS A 58 7.43 3.18 -5.56
N MET A 59 7.87 1.94 -5.32
CA MET A 59 7.19 0.72 -5.75
C MET A 59 6.98 -0.21 -4.55
N TYR A 60 5.74 -0.67 -4.37
CA TYR A 60 5.36 -1.62 -3.32
C TYR A 60 4.96 -2.96 -3.94
N ASP A 61 5.62 -4.03 -3.52
CA ASP A 61 5.36 -5.39 -4.01
C ASP A 61 4.39 -6.11 -3.07
N ALA A 62 3.27 -6.63 -3.60
CA ALA A 62 2.19 -7.19 -2.80
C ALA A 62 1.62 -8.49 -3.41
N GLN A 63 0.94 -9.30 -2.59
CA GLN A 63 0.27 -10.53 -3.00
C GLN A 63 -1.20 -10.31 -3.36
N SER A 64 -1.81 -9.22 -2.91
CA SER A 64 -3.18 -8.80 -3.26
C SER A 64 -3.25 -7.29 -3.53
N ALA A 65 -4.34 -6.84 -4.15
CA ALA A 65 -4.58 -5.41 -4.34
C ALA A 65 -4.79 -4.69 -2.99
N ALA A 66 -5.55 -5.29 -2.08
CA ALA A 66 -5.75 -4.76 -0.72
C ALA A 66 -4.42 -4.56 0.03
N GLU A 67 -3.51 -5.54 -0.03
CA GLU A 67 -2.18 -5.42 0.57
C GLU A 67 -1.36 -4.31 -0.08
N ALA A 68 -1.44 -4.16 -1.41
CA ALA A 68 -0.76 -3.09 -2.13
C ALA A 68 -1.23 -1.70 -1.64
N TYR A 69 -2.55 -1.50 -1.53
CA TYR A 69 -3.12 -0.24 -1.04
C TYR A 69 -2.74 0.04 0.42
N ALA A 70 -2.76 -0.97 1.28
CA ALA A 70 -2.30 -0.86 2.66
C ALA A 70 -0.83 -0.42 2.77
N MET A 71 0.07 -1.02 1.99
CA MET A 71 1.48 -0.63 1.96
C MET A 71 1.68 0.79 1.44
N GLY A 72 0.93 1.19 0.41
CA GLY A 72 0.92 2.56 -0.10
C GLY A 72 0.47 3.57 0.96
N LEU A 73 -0.60 3.23 1.70
CA LEU A 73 -1.12 4.05 2.80
C LEU A 73 -0.09 4.28 3.89
N VAL A 74 0.52 3.20 4.39
CA VAL A 74 1.61 3.29 5.38
C VAL A 74 2.77 4.13 4.84
N GLY A 75 3.15 3.95 3.58
CA GLY A 75 4.21 4.72 2.94
C GLY A 75 3.96 6.23 2.91
N ILE A 76 2.70 6.66 2.75
CA ILE A 76 2.30 8.08 2.86
C ILE A 76 2.30 8.53 4.32
N LEU A 77 1.68 7.75 5.21
CA LEU A 77 1.48 8.13 6.61
C LEU A 77 2.82 8.23 7.37
N GLY A 78 3.77 7.35 7.08
CA GLY A 78 5.14 7.42 7.60
C GLY A 78 5.93 8.62 7.06
N ASN A 79 5.80 8.96 5.77
CA ASN A 79 6.45 10.13 5.18
C ASN A 79 5.98 11.46 5.80
N HIS A 80 4.71 11.56 6.20
CA HIS A 80 4.19 12.76 6.85
C HIS A 80 4.74 12.98 8.28
N ALA A 81 5.16 11.92 8.97
CA ALA A 81 5.80 12.04 10.28
C ALA A 81 7.19 12.71 10.17
N GLU A 82 7.96 12.38 9.12
CA GLU A 82 9.27 12.97 8.86
C GLU A 82 9.18 14.42 8.36
N GLN A 83 8.14 14.77 7.60
CA GLN A 83 7.94 16.14 7.09
C GLN A 83 7.44 17.12 8.15
N ARG A 84 6.70 16.67 9.18
CA ARG A 84 6.25 17.55 10.29
C ARG A 84 7.35 17.95 11.27
N GLN A 85 8.53 17.33 11.20
CA GLN A 85 9.68 17.62 12.07
C GLN A 85 10.71 18.57 11.43
N ARG A 86 10.45 19.06 10.21
CA ARG A 86 11.26 20.09 9.54
C ARG A 86 10.52 21.42 9.49
#